data_AF-A0A966N5A8-F1
#
_entry.id   AF-A0A966N5A8-F1
#
_cell.length_a   1.000
_cell.length_b   1.000
_cell.length_c   1.000
_cell.angle_alpha   90.00
_cell.angle_beta   90.00
_cell.angle_gamma   90.00
#
_symmetry.space_group_name_H-M   'P 1'
#
loop_
_entity.id
_entity.type
_entity.pdbx_description
1 polymer ?
#
loop_
_entity_poly.entity_id
_entity_poly.type
_entity_poly.pdbx_seq_one_letter_code
_entity_poly.pdbx_strand_id
1 'polypeptide(L)'
;TIISEQELKDIHGEPYFAAIGSCVQTVMASFNSWNGEKAHGSDYLLQNILREQMGFDGLVVGDWNGHGQVPGCSKENCPQSFNAGVDIFMAPDEWKPLYDNTLDQARNGEISIERLDEAVKNILSVKYLLGMFDGRKPHLYPYNYIGDKKHRAIARQAVRESIVLLKNNNNTLPIKSGKHILVIGDSANKITKHMGGWTITWQGRENQNSEFPNSKSIYEAIKLKAENNGGSAEFSNSSDYEKKPDVVIFVYGEDPYAEGDGDRKHIFYENQDKRFLKYMREIADKKIPSVSLFISGRPLIVNEEINLSDSFVQLWLPGTAIEGITDVIFTNKNNEINYDFKGKLSYSWPKFSYQTKLNYGDEEYDPLFPYGFGLTYADENYRDSINIKETIPQRDEITLFLGSAYPSYKEIISYYDSDKNEQIYEGISADIYKNEKAGILISKFDYKKQ
;
A
#
# COMPACT_ATOMS: atom_id res chain seq x y z
N THR A 1 1.17 -9.16 -13.74
CA THR A 1 -0.23 -8.82 -14.09
C THR A 1 -0.70 -9.75 -15.18
N ILE A 2 -1.85 -10.39 -14.99
CA ILE A 2 -2.47 -11.28 -15.99
C ILE A 2 -3.86 -10.75 -16.26
N ILE A 3 -4.01 -10.02 -17.36
CA ILE A 3 -5.25 -9.32 -17.79
C ILE A 3 -5.22 -9.12 -19.31
N SER A 4 -6.37 -8.87 -19.92
CA SER A 4 -6.43 -8.47 -21.33
C SER A 4 -5.77 -7.10 -21.56
N GLU A 5 -5.43 -6.80 -22.81
CA GLU A 5 -4.91 -5.48 -23.17
C GLU A 5 -5.93 -4.38 -22.93
N GLN A 6 -7.21 -4.65 -23.19
CA GLN A 6 -8.29 -3.69 -22.96
C GLN A 6 -8.37 -3.33 -21.47
N GLU A 7 -8.37 -4.32 -20.58
CA GLU A 7 -8.33 -4.08 -19.13
C GLU A 7 -7.05 -3.35 -18.69
N LEU A 8 -5.90 -3.69 -19.28
CA LEU A 8 -4.65 -2.96 -18.99
C LEU A 8 -4.79 -1.47 -19.31
N LYS A 9 -5.35 -1.14 -20.48
CA LYS A 9 -5.55 0.25 -20.93
C LYS A 9 -6.58 0.96 -20.05
N ASP A 10 -7.75 0.36 -19.83
CA ASP A 10 -8.87 0.99 -19.14
C ASP A 10 -8.62 1.18 -17.64
N ILE A 11 -7.84 0.30 -17.01
CA ILE A 11 -7.59 0.34 -15.56
C ILE A 11 -6.22 0.93 -15.24
N HIS A 12 -5.15 0.41 -15.85
CA HIS A 12 -3.77 0.77 -15.49
C HIS A 12 -3.16 1.81 -16.43
N GLY A 13 -3.65 1.91 -17.67
CA GLY A 13 -3.21 2.90 -18.66
C GLY A 13 -3.87 4.26 -18.47
N GLU A 14 -5.11 4.32 -17.99
CA GLU A 14 -5.89 5.56 -17.84
C GLU A 14 -5.11 6.71 -17.16
N PRO A 15 -4.40 6.51 -16.03
CA PRO A 15 -3.66 7.60 -15.39
C PRO A 15 -2.52 8.16 -16.25
N TYR A 16 -1.95 7.37 -17.18
CA TYR A 16 -0.88 7.84 -18.07
C TYR A 16 -1.38 8.89 -19.05
N PHE A 17 -2.62 8.82 -19.54
CA PHE A 17 -3.16 9.84 -20.44
C PHE A 17 -3.21 11.23 -19.78
N ALA A 18 -3.62 11.29 -18.51
CA ALA A 18 -3.63 12.56 -17.76
C ALA A 18 -2.21 13.10 -17.52
N ALA A 19 -1.25 12.21 -17.22
CA ALA A 19 0.15 12.60 -17.02
C ALA A 19 0.81 13.09 -18.33
N ILE A 20 0.63 12.35 -19.42
CA ILE A 20 1.15 12.69 -20.76
C ILE A 20 0.49 13.97 -21.27
N GLY A 21 -0.83 14.11 -21.12
CA GLY A 21 -1.56 15.34 -21.45
C GLY A 21 -1.16 16.56 -20.62
N SER A 22 -0.49 16.35 -19.48
CA SER A 22 0.13 17.39 -18.65
C SER A 22 1.60 17.66 -18.99
N CYS A 23 2.07 17.16 -20.14
CA CYS A 23 3.43 17.29 -20.65
C CYS A 23 4.51 16.69 -19.73
N VAL A 24 4.23 15.54 -19.10
CA VAL A 24 5.25 14.81 -18.33
C VAL A 24 6.47 14.50 -19.22
N GLN A 25 7.67 14.72 -18.70
CA GLN A 25 8.91 14.60 -19.47
C GLN A 25 9.55 13.22 -19.37
N THR A 26 9.16 12.43 -18.37
CA THR A 26 9.80 11.16 -18.06
C THR A 26 8.77 10.12 -17.62
N VAL A 27 8.88 8.90 -18.15
CA VAL A 27 8.13 7.72 -17.71
C VAL A 27 9.13 6.67 -17.22
N MET A 28 8.81 5.99 -16.12
CA MET A 28 9.64 4.91 -15.59
C MET A 28 9.04 3.55 -15.94
N ALA A 29 9.85 2.65 -16.52
CA ALA A 29 9.42 1.28 -16.80
C ALA A 29 9.25 0.49 -15.49
N SER A 30 8.22 -0.38 -15.41
CA SER A 30 7.85 -1.07 -14.17
C SER A 30 8.46 -2.47 -14.04
N PHE A 31 8.76 -2.91 -12.81
CA PHE A 31 9.36 -4.25 -12.57
C PHE A 31 8.47 -5.44 -12.96
N ASN A 32 7.15 -5.25 -12.98
CA ASN A 32 6.21 -6.36 -13.15
C ASN A 32 6.24 -6.90 -14.59
N SER A 33 5.79 -8.14 -14.73
CA SER A 33 5.43 -8.68 -16.04
C SER A 33 3.96 -8.38 -16.37
N TRP A 34 3.64 -8.21 -17.65
CA TRP A 34 2.28 -8.28 -18.19
C TRP A 34 2.17 -9.53 -19.06
N ASN A 35 1.26 -10.44 -18.72
CA ASN A 35 1.07 -11.74 -19.40
C ASN A 35 2.37 -12.55 -19.63
N GLY A 36 3.32 -12.43 -18.69
CA GLY A 36 4.60 -13.16 -18.71
C GLY A 36 5.79 -12.33 -19.22
N GLU A 37 5.55 -11.26 -19.98
CA GLU A 37 6.62 -10.40 -20.52
C GLU A 37 6.98 -9.28 -19.54
N LYS A 38 8.27 -9.06 -19.28
CA LYS A 38 8.76 -7.98 -18.40
C LYS A 38 8.56 -6.62 -19.07
N ALA A 39 7.97 -5.65 -18.36
CA ALA A 39 7.70 -4.33 -18.94
C ALA A 39 8.99 -3.60 -19.37
N HIS A 40 10.08 -3.72 -18.61
CA HIS A 40 11.42 -3.22 -19.00
C HIS A 40 11.94 -3.74 -20.34
N GLY A 41 11.46 -4.89 -20.82
CA GLY A 41 11.89 -5.51 -22.08
C GLY A 41 10.78 -5.63 -23.13
N SER A 42 9.62 -4.99 -22.90
CA SER A 42 8.46 -5.10 -23.78
C SER A 42 8.41 -3.93 -24.75
N ASP A 43 8.85 -4.16 -25.99
CA ASP A 43 8.73 -3.21 -27.11
C ASP A 43 7.26 -2.81 -27.32
N TYR A 44 6.35 -3.76 -27.15
CA TYR A 44 4.93 -3.51 -27.30
C TYR A 44 4.38 -2.51 -26.27
N LEU A 45 4.79 -2.61 -24.99
CA LEU A 45 4.36 -1.65 -23.98
C LEU A 45 5.03 -0.28 -24.15
N LEU A 46 6.35 -0.27 -24.37
CA LEU A 46 7.16 0.95 -24.32
C LEU A 46 7.16 1.74 -25.63
N GLN A 47 7.17 1.08 -26.78
CA GLN A 47 7.12 1.76 -28.09
C GLN A 47 5.68 1.81 -28.60
N ASN A 48 5.04 0.66 -28.83
CA ASN A 48 3.75 0.64 -29.50
C ASN A 48 2.64 1.31 -28.66
N ILE A 49 2.44 0.91 -27.41
CA ILE A 49 1.40 1.52 -26.58
C ILE A 49 1.82 2.91 -26.12
N LEU A 50 2.96 3.06 -25.42
CA LEU A 50 3.32 4.33 -24.79
C LEU A 50 3.68 5.43 -25.81
N ARG A 51 4.50 5.15 -26.84
CA ARG A 51 4.89 6.19 -27.81
C ARG A 51 3.90 6.33 -28.95
N GLU A 52 3.55 5.24 -29.63
CA GLU A 52 2.74 5.33 -30.85
C GLU A 52 1.26 5.61 -30.52
N GLN A 53 0.66 4.85 -29.60
CA GLN A 53 -0.76 5.00 -29.27
C GLN A 53 -1.03 6.14 -28.30
N MET A 54 -0.23 6.30 -27.24
CA MET A 54 -0.43 7.37 -26.24
C MET A 54 0.28 8.68 -26.59
N GLY A 55 1.18 8.69 -27.59
CA GLY A 55 1.84 9.90 -28.06
C GLY A 55 2.92 10.45 -27.13
N PHE A 56 3.52 9.61 -26.26
CA PHE A 56 4.60 10.04 -25.38
C PHE A 56 5.89 10.35 -26.16
N ASP A 57 6.36 11.60 -26.05
CA ASP A 57 7.55 12.12 -26.74
C ASP A 57 8.72 12.41 -25.79
N GLY A 58 8.62 11.98 -24.52
CA GLY A 58 9.64 12.16 -23.50
C GLY A 58 10.62 11.00 -23.37
N LEU A 59 11.29 10.97 -22.21
CA LEU A 59 12.33 10.00 -21.86
C LEU A 59 11.77 8.80 -21.07
N VAL A 60 12.11 7.58 -21.47
CA VAL A 60 11.85 6.37 -20.68
C VAL A 60 13.09 6.01 -19.85
N VAL A 61 12.94 6.04 -18.53
CA VAL A 61 13.95 5.59 -17.58
C VAL A 61 13.62 4.18 -17.08
N GLY A 62 14.61 3.30 -17.01
CA GLY A 62 14.45 2.02 -16.30
C GLY A 62 14.41 2.24 -14.79
N ASP A 63 13.56 1.53 -14.06
CA ASP A 63 13.66 1.42 -12.60
C ASP A 63 14.97 0.73 -12.15
N TRP A 64 15.30 0.80 -10.85
CA TRP A 64 16.54 0.38 -10.20
C TRP A 64 16.97 -1.03 -10.62
N ASN A 65 18.00 -1.13 -11.47
CA ASN A 65 18.50 -2.39 -12.05
C ASN A 65 17.42 -3.25 -12.74
N GLY A 66 16.29 -2.67 -13.12
CA GLY A 66 15.13 -3.41 -13.64
C GLY A 66 15.38 -4.09 -14.98
N HIS A 67 16.27 -3.52 -15.81
CA HIS A 67 16.73 -4.13 -17.06
C HIS A 67 17.35 -5.52 -16.82
N GLY A 68 18.05 -5.71 -15.69
CA GLY A 68 18.66 -6.99 -15.35
C GLY A 68 17.67 -8.11 -15.02
N GLN A 69 16.37 -7.81 -14.90
CA GLN A 69 15.32 -8.81 -14.69
C GLN A 69 14.65 -9.28 -15.99
N VAL A 70 15.00 -8.68 -17.14
CA VAL A 70 14.52 -9.12 -18.45
C VAL A 70 15.16 -10.49 -18.76
N PRO A 71 14.39 -11.49 -19.23
CA PRO A 71 14.96 -12.80 -19.56
C PRO A 71 16.13 -12.71 -20.55
N GLY A 72 17.27 -13.30 -20.18
CA GLY A 72 18.49 -13.25 -20.98
C GLY A 72 19.39 -12.03 -20.71
N CYS A 73 18.95 -11.09 -19.89
CA CYS A 73 19.74 -9.94 -19.45
C CYS A 73 20.44 -10.17 -18.11
N SER A 74 21.40 -9.31 -17.81
CA SER A 74 21.98 -9.09 -16.49
C SER A 74 22.00 -7.58 -16.18
N LYS A 75 22.40 -7.21 -14.96
CA LYS A 75 22.60 -5.80 -14.61
C LYS A 75 23.69 -5.12 -15.45
N GLU A 76 24.61 -5.91 -15.99
CA GLU A 76 25.75 -5.45 -16.79
C GLU A 76 25.48 -5.51 -18.30
N ASN A 77 24.42 -6.19 -18.76
CA ASN A 77 24.20 -6.44 -20.18
C ASN A 77 22.71 -6.65 -20.47
N CYS A 78 22.08 -5.71 -21.18
CA CYS A 78 20.68 -5.85 -21.59
C CYS A 78 20.29 -5.03 -22.84
N PRO A 79 20.80 -5.36 -24.03
CA PRO A 79 20.43 -4.71 -25.28
C PRO A 79 18.93 -4.84 -25.58
N GLN A 80 18.29 -5.92 -25.11
CA GLN A 80 16.85 -6.15 -25.24
C GLN A 80 16.03 -5.01 -24.63
N SER A 81 16.39 -4.56 -23.42
CA SER A 81 15.68 -3.47 -22.75
C SER A 81 15.91 -2.12 -23.44
N PHE A 82 17.12 -1.88 -23.95
CA PHE A 82 17.44 -0.67 -24.72
C PHE A 82 16.64 -0.62 -26.04
N ASN A 83 16.65 -1.72 -26.78
CA ASN A 83 15.94 -1.88 -28.05
C ASN A 83 14.41 -1.83 -27.86
N ALA A 84 13.90 -2.32 -26.73
CA ALA A 84 12.48 -2.23 -26.37
C ALA A 84 12.01 -0.80 -26.06
N GLY A 85 12.89 0.20 -25.97
CA GLY A 85 12.49 1.60 -25.81
C GLY A 85 12.90 2.26 -24.49
N VAL A 86 13.63 1.57 -23.60
CA VAL A 86 14.30 2.24 -22.48
C VAL A 86 15.40 3.14 -23.03
N ASP A 87 15.37 4.42 -22.67
CA ASP A 87 16.34 5.41 -23.16
C ASP A 87 17.54 5.55 -22.20
N ILE A 88 17.30 5.35 -20.90
CA ILE A 88 18.34 5.43 -19.86
C ILE A 88 18.17 4.34 -18.81
N PHE A 89 19.23 3.56 -18.58
CA PHE A 89 19.27 2.57 -17.51
C PHE A 89 19.56 3.22 -16.16
N MET A 90 18.76 2.90 -15.15
CA MET A 90 19.10 3.16 -13.75
C MET A 90 19.94 1.99 -13.22
N ALA A 91 21.26 2.10 -13.42
CA ALA A 91 22.24 1.09 -12.99
C ALA A 91 23.19 1.68 -11.95
N PRO A 92 22.79 1.79 -10.67
CA PRO A 92 23.59 2.49 -9.67
C PRO A 92 24.90 1.77 -9.32
N ASP A 93 24.91 0.43 -9.36
CA ASP A 93 26.04 -0.37 -8.91
C ASP A 93 26.95 -0.79 -10.09
N GLU A 94 26.38 -1.33 -11.17
CA GLU A 94 27.13 -1.93 -12.29
C GLU A 94 27.18 -1.08 -13.58
N TRP A 95 27.15 0.26 -13.46
CA TRP A 95 27.11 1.15 -14.64
C TRP A 95 28.32 1.05 -15.58
N LYS A 96 29.52 0.73 -15.07
CA LYS A 96 30.75 0.67 -15.89
C LYS A 96 30.74 -0.51 -16.87
N PRO A 97 30.59 -1.77 -16.40
CA PRO A 97 30.44 -2.89 -17.32
C PRO A 97 29.23 -2.73 -18.26
N LEU A 98 28.13 -2.17 -17.76
CA LEU A 98 26.95 -1.88 -18.58
C LEU A 98 27.26 -0.91 -19.72
N TYR A 99 28.02 0.14 -19.46
CA TYR A 99 28.49 1.06 -20.49
C TYR A 99 29.35 0.35 -21.54
N ASP A 100 30.34 -0.42 -21.12
CA ASP A 100 31.26 -1.12 -22.04
C ASP A 100 30.49 -2.10 -22.94
N ASN A 101 29.59 -2.89 -22.35
CA ASN A 101 28.74 -3.82 -23.10
C ASN A 101 27.79 -3.10 -24.07
N THR A 102 27.13 -2.01 -23.62
CA THR A 102 26.22 -1.22 -24.47
C THR A 102 26.97 -0.59 -25.64
N LEU A 103 28.20 -0.12 -25.42
CA LEU A 103 29.05 0.44 -26.47
C LEU A 103 29.42 -0.61 -27.52
N ASP A 104 29.82 -1.81 -27.07
CA ASP A 104 30.14 -2.90 -27.99
C ASP A 104 28.91 -3.37 -28.77
N GLN A 105 27.73 -3.36 -28.15
CA GLN A 105 26.44 -3.66 -28.78
C GLN A 105 26.02 -2.63 -29.82
N ALA A 106 26.28 -1.35 -29.58
CA ALA A 106 26.08 -0.31 -30.59
C ALA A 106 27.07 -0.45 -31.76
N ARG A 107 28.33 -0.82 -31.48
CA ARG A 107 29.37 -0.99 -32.51
C ARG A 107 29.16 -2.22 -33.38
N ASN A 108 28.67 -3.31 -32.81
CA ASN A 108 28.45 -4.57 -33.52
C ASN A 108 27.07 -4.64 -34.21
N GLY A 109 26.19 -3.65 -33.96
CA GLY A 109 24.87 -3.52 -34.58
C GLY A 109 23.74 -4.23 -33.85
N GLU A 110 23.98 -4.81 -32.66
CA GLU A 110 22.93 -5.36 -31.80
C GLU A 110 21.99 -4.27 -31.28
N ILE A 111 22.52 -3.06 -31.07
CA ILE A 111 21.73 -1.82 -30.92
C ILE A 111 21.91 -1.02 -32.21
N SER A 112 20.82 -0.67 -32.88
CA SER A 112 20.89 0.13 -34.11
C SER A 112 21.29 1.58 -33.82
N ILE A 113 21.93 2.23 -34.79
CA ILE A 113 22.30 3.65 -34.66
C ILE A 113 21.07 4.53 -34.53
N GLU A 114 19.97 4.17 -35.21
CA GLU A 114 18.70 4.89 -35.13
C GLU A 114 18.12 4.85 -33.71
N ARG A 115 18.15 3.68 -33.06
CA ARG A 115 17.65 3.53 -31.68
C ARG A 115 18.55 4.27 -30.69
N LEU A 116 19.87 4.24 -30.89
CA LEU A 116 20.83 5.00 -30.08
C LEU A 116 20.60 6.50 -30.21
N ASP A 117 20.46 7.01 -31.44
CA ASP A 117 20.22 8.43 -31.70
C ASP A 117 18.87 8.90 -31.14
N GLU A 118 17.83 8.07 -31.22
CA GLU A 118 16.54 8.33 -30.59
C GLU A 118 16.66 8.46 -29.06
N ALA A 119 17.30 7.50 -28.39
CA ALA A 119 17.50 7.54 -26.94
C ALA A 119 18.31 8.78 -26.51
N VAL A 120 19.40 9.08 -27.22
CA VAL A 120 20.22 10.26 -26.96
C VAL A 120 19.41 11.53 -27.18
N LYS A 121 18.63 11.63 -28.27
CA LYS A 121 17.77 12.78 -28.54
C LYS A 121 16.76 13.00 -27.41
N ASN A 122 16.12 11.96 -26.89
CA ASN A 122 15.16 12.06 -25.79
C ASN A 122 15.84 12.61 -24.51
N ILE A 123 17.02 12.09 -24.15
CA ILE A 123 17.81 12.58 -23.01
C ILE A 123 18.19 14.06 -23.20
N LEU A 124 18.70 14.43 -24.37
CA LEU A 124 19.14 15.79 -24.64
C LEU A 124 17.97 16.77 -24.70
N SER A 125 16.80 16.34 -25.19
CA SER A 125 15.58 17.16 -25.25
C SER A 125 15.10 17.53 -23.84
N VAL A 126 15.05 16.56 -22.91
CA VAL A 126 14.70 16.84 -21.51
C VAL A 126 15.72 17.79 -20.86
N LYS A 127 17.03 17.59 -21.09
CA LYS A 127 18.08 18.50 -20.59
C LYS A 127 17.96 19.91 -21.17
N TYR A 128 17.57 20.02 -22.43
CA TYR A 128 17.32 21.29 -23.11
C TYR A 128 16.12 22.02 -22.50
N LEU A 129 14.98 21.33 -22.32
CA LEU A 129 13.79 21.89 -21.68
C LEU A 129 14.03 22.31 -20.23
N LEU A 130 14.95 21.65 -19.53
CA LEU A 130 15.39 22.07 -18.20
C LEU A 130 16.25 23.36 -18.21
N GLY A 131 16.75 23.80 -19.38
CA GLY A 131 17.60 24.98 -19.54
C GLY A 131 19.08 24.72 -19.26
N MET A 132 19.52 23.44 -19.26
CA MET A 132 20.91 23.09 -18.92
C MET A 132 21.92 23.56 -19.98
N PHE A 133 21.48 23.75 -21.23
CA PHE A 133 22.30 24.30 -22.32
C PHE A 133 22.43 25.83 -22.24
N ASP A 134 21.51 26.51 -21.55
CA ASP A 134 21.52 27.96 -21.34
C ASP A 134 22.24 28.38 -20.03
N GLY A 135 23.04 27.48 -19.47
CA GLY A 135 23.81 27.73 -18.26
C GLY A 135 23.02 27.64 -16.95
N ARG A 136 21.76 27.18 -16.96
CA ARG A 136 21.00 26.94 -15.72
C ARG A 136 21.71 25.89 -14.88
N LYS A 137 21.94 26.21 -13.61
CA LYS A 137 22.53 25.31 -12.60
C LYS A 137 21.51 25.09 -11.49
N PRO A 138 20.63 24.07 -11.59
CA PRO A 138 19.53 23.86 -10.63
C PRO A 138 19.97 23.81 -9.17
N HIS A 139 21.15 23.24 -8.89
CA HIS A 139 21.72 23.16 -7.54
C HIS A 139 22.22 24.51 -6.96
N LEU A 140 22.30 25.57 -7.78
CA LEU A 140 22.66 26.93 -7.35
C LEU A 140 21.43 27.84 -7.20
N TYR A 141 20.24 27.27 -7.04
CA TYR A 141 19.04 28.05 -6.82
C TYR A 141 19.16 28.89 -5.54
N PRO A 142 18.97 30.23 -5.59
CA PRO A 142 19.35 31.13 -4.50
C PRO A 142 18.40 31.13 -3.30
N TYR A 143 17.24 30.48 -3.42
CA TYR A 143 16.23 30.43 -2.37
C TYR A 143 16.14 29.02 -1.76
N ASN A 144 16.01 28.96 -0.44
CA ASN A 144 15.76 27.70 0.27
C ASN A 144 14.33 27.70 0.81
N TYR A 145 13.49 26.83 0.23
CA TYR A 145 12.10 26.63 0.67
C TYR A 145 11.91 25.35 1.49
N ILE A 146 12.99 24.65 1.87
CA ILE A 146 12.92 23.45 2.69
C ILE A 146 12.39 23.83 4.07
N GLY A 147 11.26 23.22 4.46
CA GLY A 147 10.60 23.49 5.74
C GLY A 147 9.80 24.80 5.79
N ASP A 148 9.51 25.45 4.66
CA ASP A 148 8.70 26.68 4.63
C ASP A 148 7.34 26.47 5.31
N LYS A 149 6.93 27.43 6.14
CA LYS A 149 5.65 27.41 6.86
C LYS A 149 4.45 27.36 5.91
N LYS A 150 4.54 27.96 4.72
CA LYS A 150 3.48 27.91 3.69
C LYS A 150 3.34 26.50 3.13
N HIS A 151 4.44 25.79 2.88
CA HIS A 151 4.41 24.39 2.46
C HIS A 151 3.84 23.50 3.56
N ARG A 152 4.25 23.73 4.82
CA ARG A 152 3.67 23.01 5.97
C ARG A 152 2.18 23.28 6.13
N ALA A 153 1.69 24.48 5.83
CA ALA A 153 0.26 24.80 5.88
C ALA A 153 -0.54 23.99 4.83
N ILE A 154 -0.01 23.83 3.62
CA ILE A 154 -0.59 22.96 2.58
C ILE A 154 -0.56 21.50 3.03
N ALA A 155 0.56 21.02 3.57
CA ALA A 155 0.65 19.66 4.11
C ALA A 155 -0.38 19.42 5.23
N ARG A 156 -0.58 20.41 6.12
CA ARG A 156 -1.59 20.32 7.19
C ARG A 156 -3.01 20.26 6.63
N GLN A 157 -3.29 21.00 5.55
CA GLN A 157 -4.57 20.88 4.84
C GLN A 157 -4.73 19.48 4.24
N ALA A 158 -3.72 18.95 3.57
CA ALA A 158 -3.77 17.60 3.01
C ALA A 158 -4.06 16.55 4.09
N VAL A 159 -3.46 16.65 5.28
CA VAL A 159 -3.78 15.78 6.42
C VAL A 159 -5.25 15.88 6.83
N ARG A 160 -5.81 17.11 6.95
CA ARG A 160 -7.23 17.27 7.30
C ARG A 160 -8.17 16.64 6.27
N GLU A 161 -7.81 16.74 5.00
CA GLU A 161 -8.66 16.32 3.89
C GLU A 161 -8.46 14.85 3.50
N SER A 162 -7.42 14.17 4.00
CA SER A 162 -7.11 12.77 3.70
C SER A 162 -7.62 11.76 4.73
N ILE A 163 -7.71 12.14 6.01
CA ILE A 163 -8.17 11.22 7.05
C ILE A 163 -9.67 10.90 6.88
N VAL A 164 -10.05 9.65 7.14
CA VAL A 164 -11.40 9.14 6.86
C VAL A 164 -12.05 8.68 8.15
N LEU A 165 -13.21 9.25 8.47
CA LEU A 165 -14.04 8.81 9.60
C LEU A 165 -14.85 7.57 9.17
N LEU A 166 -14.55 6.42 9.75
CA LEU A 166 -15.23 5.16 9.42
C LEU A 166 -16.42 4.87 10.35
N LYS A 167 -16.33 5.33 11.59
CA LYS A 167 -17.35 5.14 12.63
C LYS A 167 -17.35 6.34 13.58
N ASN A 168 -18.53 6.80 14.00
CA ASN A 168 -18.67 7.84 15.04
C ASN A 168 -19.95 7.62 15.86
N ASN A 169 -19.98 6.56 16.66
CA ASN A 169 -21.13 6.29 17.52
C ASN A 169 -21.22 7.32 18.66
N ASN A 170 -22.45 7.67 19.03
CA ASN A 170 -22.79 8.57 20.13
C ASN A 170 -22.16 9.98 20.02
N ASN A 171 -21.76 10.41 18.82
CA ASN A 171 -21.07 11.68 18.59
C ASN A 171 -19.85 11.85 19.51
N THR A 172 -19.05 10.78 19.64
CA THR A 172 -17.82 10.78 20.44
C THR A 172 -16.78 11.75 19.86
N LEU A 173 -16.72 11.86 18.53
CA LEU A 173 -16.04 12.95 17.84
C LEU A 173 -17.04 14.03 17.37
N PRO A 174 -16.64 15.32 17.37
CA PRO A 174 -15.35 15.86 17.81
C PRO A 174 -15.22 15.97 19.34
N ILE A 175 -13.99 15.85 19.85
CA ILE A 175 -13.68 15.99 21.27
C ILE A 175 -13.82 17.45 21.70
N LYS A 176 -14.68 17.67 22.70
CA LYS A 176 -14.98 18.99 23.28
C LYS A 176 -13.81 19.56 24.11
N SER A 177 -13.82 20.86 24.33
CA SER A 177 -12.84 21.55 25.17
C SER A 177 -12.87 21.09 26.63
N GLY A 178 -11.74 21.23 27.35
CA GLY A 178 -11.67 20.93 28.79
C GLY A 178 -11.58 19.44 29.17
N LYS A 179 -11.50 18.54 28.20
CA LYS A 179 -11.47 17.08 28.43
C LYS A 179 -10.10 16.60 28.90
N HIS A 180 -10.10 15.63 29.81
CA HIS A 180 -8.92 14.84 30.16
C HIS A 180 -8.86 13.58 29.29
N ILE A 181 -7.73 13.40 28.60
CA ILE A 181 -7.58 12.39 27.55
C ILE A 181 -6.48 11.42 27.93
N LEU A 182 -6.78 10.13 27.85
CA LEU A 182 -5.77 9.08 27.92
C LEU A 182 -5.43 8.65 26.49
N VAL A 183 -4.15 8.73 26.12
CA VAL A 183 -3.65 8.23 24.83
C VAL A 183 -2.96 6.89 25.05
N ILE A 184 -3.47 5.84 24.42
CA ILE A 184 -2.94 4.47 24.54
C ILE A 184 -2.33 4.03 23.21
N GLY A 185 -1.13 3.46 23.29
CA GLY A 185 -0.47 2.77 22.18
C GLY A 185 0.81 3.46 21.76
N ASP A 186 1.89 2.68 21.73
CA ASP A 186 3.25 3.15 21.45
C ASP A 186 3.39 3.86 20.08
N SER A 187 2.50 3.57 19.13
CA SER A 187 2.47 4.29 17.84
C SER A 187 2.19 5.80 18.01
N ALA A 188 1.56 6.23 19.11
CA ALA A 188 1.32 7.64 19.39
C ALA A 188 2.62 8.44 19.54
N ASN A 189 3.71 7.79 19.99
CA ASN A 189 5.01 8.44 20.26
C ASN A 189 6.05 8.19 19.16
N LYS A 190 5.71 7.45 18.09
CA LYS A 190 6.64 7.12 17.00
C LYS A 190 6.31 7.92 15.74
N ILE A 191 7.14 8.90 15.40
CA ILE A 191 6.92 9.73 14.20
C ILE A 191 6.99 8.86 12.92
N THR A 192 7.86 7.86 12.91
CA THR A 192 8.05 6.93 11.78
C THR A 192 6.76 6.23 11.36
N LYS A 193 5.87 5.93 12.31
CA LYS A 193 4.59 5.27 12.04
C LYS A 193 3.73 6.05 11.05
N HIS A 194 3.62 7.36 11.24
CA HIS A 194 2.75 8.20 10.41
C HIS A 194 3.48 8.82 9.20
N MET A 195 4.78 8.56 9.05
CA MET A 195 5.55 8.94 7.85
C MET A 195 5.52 7.86 6.77
N GLY A 196 5.56 6.58 7.15
CA GLY A 196 5.64 5.47 6.21
C GLY A 196 7.05 5.22 5.67
N GLY A 197 7.16 4.27 4.73
CA GLY A 197 8.38 4.09 3.94
C GLY A 197 8.64 5.28 2.99
N TRP A 198 9.78 5.27 2.30
CA TRP A 198 10.19 6.36 1.41
C TRP A 198 10.33 7.74 2.09
N THR A 199 10.50 7.78 3.41
CA THR A 199 10.70 9.02 4.15
C THR A 199 12.05 8.99 4.87
N ILE A 200 12.98 9.84 4.42
CA ILE A 200 14.40 9.91 4.83
C ILE A 200 15.18 8.66 4.41
N THR A 201 14.80 7.49 4.91
CA THR A 201 15.34 6.18 4.55
C THR A 201 14.31 5.36 3.79
N TRP A 202 14.76 4.25 3.21
CA TRP A 202 13.94 3.43 2.32
C TRP A 202 12.76 2.79 3.05
N GLN A 203 13.03 1.99 4.09
CA GLN A 203 11.99 1.33 4.87
C GLN A 203 11.38 2.26 5.93
N GLY A 204 12.15 3.23 6.42
CA GLY A 204 11.68 4.24 7.37
C GLY A 204 11.60 3.76 8.82
N ARG A 205 11.90 2.49 9.11
CA ARG A 205 11.83 1.87 10.45
C ARG A 205 12.99 2.26 11.34
N GLU A 206 14.13 2.50 10.72
CA GLU A 206 15.41 2.84 11.32
C GLU A 206 15.48 4.31 11.77
N ASN A 207 14.59 5.16 11.25
CA ASN A 207 14.58 6.58 11.59
C ASN A 207 14.18 6.80 13.05
N GLN A 208 14.76 7.82 13.65
CA GLN A 208 14.43 8.30 14.99
C GLN A 208 13.58 9.56 14.90
N ASN A 209 12.79 9.84 15.95
CA ASN A 209 11.97 11.06 16.00
C ASN A 209 12.80 12.35 15.80
N SER A 210 14.05 12.37 16.25
CA SER A 210 14.98 13.50 16.10
C SER A 210 15.33 13.82 14.65
N GLU A 211 15.16 12.87 13.72
CA GLU A 211 15.43 13.05 12.29
C GLU A 211 14.29 13.77 11.55
N PHE A 212 13.17 14.03 12.23
CA PHE A 212 12.03 14.75 11.69
C PHE A 212 11.89 16.14 12.34
N PRO A 213 12.81 17.08 12.07
CA PRO A 213 12.76 18.39 12.68
C PRO A 213 11.44 19.09 12.34
N ASN A 214 10.88 19.79 13.33
CA ASN A 214 9.59 20.51 13.23
C ASN A 214 8.36 19.61 13.01
N SER A 215 8.49 18.28 13.10
CA SER A 215 7.36 17.36 13.16
C SER A 215 7.09 16.96 14.61
N LYS A 216 5.83 16.65 14.92
CA LYS A 216 5.41 16.15 16.23
C LYS A 216 5.00 14.70 16.10
N SER A 217 5.08 13.95 17.18
CA SER A 217 4.33 12.70 17.30
C SER A 217 2.82 12.98 17.40
N ILE A 218 1.99 11.95 17.20
CA ILE A 218 0.53 12.06 17.36
C ILE A 218 0.19 12.43 18.81
N TYR A 219 0.87 11.82 19.78
CA TYR A 219 0.68 12.15 21.20
C TYR A 219 1.01 13.61 21.49
N GLU A 220 2.14 14.12 21.02
CA GLU A 220 2.53 15.52 21.22
C GLU A 220 1.50 16.49 20.61
N ALA A 221 0.96 16.19 19.43
CA ALA A 221 -0.07 16.99 18.80
C ALA A 221 -1.40 16.96 19.56
N ILE A 222 -1.82 15.79 20.06
CA ILE A 222 -3.02 15.61 20.89
C ILE A 222 -2.85 16.38 22.20
N LYS A 223 -1.74 16.18 22.90
CA LYS A 223 -1.45 16.83 24.18
C LYS A 223 -1.48 18.34 24.05
N LEU A 224 -0.75 18.88 23.06
CA LEU A 224 -0.73 20.32 22.81
C LEU A 224 -2.13 20.86 22.47
N LYS A 225 -2.93 20.15 21.68
CA LYS A 225 -4.31 20.56 21.37
C LYS A 225 -5.20 20.53 22.61
N ALA A 226 -5.13 19.47 23.41
CA ALA A 226 -5.93 19.30 24.62
C ALA A 226 -5.62 20.41 25.64
N GLU A 227 -4.35 20.65 25.93
CA GLU A 227 -3.89 21.72 26.82
C GLU A 227 -4.31 23.10 26.31
N ASN A 228 -4.12 23.35 25.01
CA ASN A 228 -4.59 24.59 24.39
C ASN A 228 -6.11 24.72 24.47
N ASN A 229 -6.88 23.65 24.53
CA ASN A 229 -8.33 23.67 24.71
C ASN A 229 -8.78 23.61 26.19
N GLY A 230 -7.86 23.86 27.14
CA GLY A 230 -8.16 23.90 28.58
C GLY A 230 -8.34 22.52 29.22
N GLY A 231 -7.99 21.45 28.53
CA GLY A 231 -7.97 20.08 29.03
C GLY A 231 -6.56 19.60 29.37
N SER A 232 -6.37 18.29 29.37
CA SER A 232 -5.05 17.67 29.53
C SER A 232 -4.99 16.32 28.83
N ALA A 233 -3.78 15.85 28.52
CA ALA A 233 -3.58 14.50 28.02
C ALA A 233 -2.46 13.80 28.78
N GLU A 234 -2.64 12.50 29.03
CA GLU A 234 -1.59 11.61 29.52
C GLU A 234 -1.42 10.42 28.56
N PHE A 235 -0.24 9.81 28.60
CA PHE A 235 0.11 8.68 27.74
C PHE A 235 0.26 7.41 28.57
N SER A 236 -0.19 6.29 28.03
CA SER A 236 0.01 4.97 28.62
C SER A 236 0.31 3.91 27.56
N ASN A 237 1.11 2.92 27.95
CA ASN A 237 1.33 1.70 27.14
C ASN A 237 0.32 0.59 27.48
N SER A 238 -0.58 0.81 28.43
CA SER A 238 -1.62 -0.11 28.88
C SER A 238 -2.95 0.62 29.04
N SER A 239 -3.95 -0.04 29.64
CA SER A 239 -5.25 0.55 30.00
C SER A 239 -5.24 1.31 31.34
N ASP A 240 -4.05 1.51 31.93
CA ASP A 240 -3.85 2.23 33.19
C ASP A 240 -3.87 3.75 32.98
N TYR A 241 -4.40 4.48 33.96
CA TYR A 241 -4.49 5.94 34.00
C TYR A 241 -4.31 6.46 35.42
N GLU A 242 -3.75 7.66 35.57
CA GLU A 242 -3.61 8.32 36.88
C GLU A 242 -4.92 8.99 37.28
N LYS A 243 -5.56 9.66 36.31
CA LYS A 243 -6.86 10.29 36.46
C LYS A 243 -7.83 9.66 35.48
N LYS A 244 -9.05 9.35 35.94
CA LYS A 244 -10.08 8.77 35.06
C LYS A 244 -10.27 9.67 33.83
N PRO A 245 -10.02 9.18 32.60
CA PRO A 245 -10.15 9.98 31.39
C PRO A 245 -11.63 10.19 31.04
N ASP A 246 -11.91 11.34 30.43
CA ASP A 246 -13.20 11.62 29.83
C ASP A 246 -13.36 10.90 28.48
N VAL A 247 -12.24 10.67 27.78
CA VAL A 247 -12.16 9.96 26.51
C VAL A 247 -10.78 9.30 26.37
N VAL A 248 -10.74 8.12 25.78
CA VAL A 248 -9.51 7.39 25.44
C VAL A 248 -9.26 7.52 23.94
N ILE A 249 -8.02 7.77 23.55
CA ILE A 249 -7.57 7.72 22.15
C ILE A 249 -6.57 6.58 22.00
N PHE A 250 -6.95 5.55 21.26
CA PHE A 250 -6.07 4.47 20.84
C PHE A 250 -5.32 4.87 19.57
N VAL A 251 -4.00 4.78 19.57
CA VAL A 251 -3.17 5.04 18.38
C VAL A 251 -2.34 3.80 18.07
N TYR A 252 -2.61 3.19 16.93
CA TYR A 252 -2.00 1.94 16.51
C TYR A 252 -2.04 1.79 14.99
N GLY A 253 -1.27 0.85 14.48
CA GLY A 253 -1.13 0.68 13.04
C GLY A 253 0.07 -0.15 12.63
N GLU A 254 0.26 -0.27 11.32
CA GLU A 254 1.41 -0.93 10.71
C GLU A 254 2.73 -0.20 11.04
N ASP A 255 3.86 -0.90 11.02
CA ASP A 255 5.18 -0.27 10.94
C ASP A 255 5.40 0.28 9.52
N PRO A 256 6.26 1.28 9.31
CA PRO A 256 6.58 1.73 7.96
C PRO A 256 7.22 0.59 7.15
N TYR A 257 6.98 0.59 5.84
CA TYR A 257 7.52 -0.37 4.87
C TYR A 257 7.57 0.29 3.50
N ALA A 258 8.44 -0.21 2.63
CA ALA A 258 8.49 0.14 1.21
C ALA A 258 8.63 -1.12 0.35
N GLU A 259 7.96 -1.11 -0.81
CA GLU A 259 8.05 -2.16 -1.84
C GLU A 259 7.67 -3.56 -1.32
N GLY A 260 8.33 -4.61 -1.84
CA GLY A 260 8.01 -6.01 -1.54
C GLY A 260 8.24 -6.42 -0.09
N ASP A 261 8.97 -5.66 0.71
CA ASP A 261 9.05 -5.88 2.17
C ASP A 261 7.70 -5.65 2.86
N GLY A 262 6.85 -4.81 2.25
CA GLY A 262 5.47 -4.61 2.66
C GLY A 262 4.50 -5.69 2.19
N ASP A 263 4.92 -6.69 1.41
CA ASP A 263 4.04 -7.75 0.92
C ASP A 263 3.57 -8.66 2.05
N ARG A 264 2.31 -9.08 1.98
CA ARG A 264 1.68 -9.89 3.05
C ARG A 264 0.86 -11.02 2.46
N LYS A 265 0.85 -12.15 3.18
CA LYS A 265 0.03 -13.32 2.84
C LYS A 265 -1.44 -13.17 3.23
N HIS A 266 -1.73 -12.28 4.18
CA HIS A 266 -3.07 -12.02 4.70
C HIS A 266 -3.25 -10.53 5.02
N ILE A 267 -4.51 -10.10 5.03
CA ILE A 267 -4.91 -8.71 5.25
C ILE A 267 -5.41 -8.42 6.69
N PHE A 268 -5.22 -9.36 7.62
CA PHE A 268 -5.46 -9.09 9.04
C PHE A 268 -4.47 -8.09 9.61
N TYR A 269 -4.96 -7.12 10.37
CA TYR A 269 -4.06 -6.32 11.19
C TYR A 269 -3.56 -7.15 12.37
N GLU A 270 -2.25 -7.08 12.63
CA GLU A 270 -1.65 -7.64 13.83
C GLU A 270 -0.90 -6.55 14.56
N ASN A 271 -1.33 -6.24 15.78
CA ASN A 271 -0.60 -5.34 16.63
C ASN A 271 0.70 -6.01 17.12
N GLN A 272 1.78 -5.22 17.20
CA GLN A 272 3.05 -5.65 17.77
C GLN A 272 2.93 -5.96 19.26
N ASP A 273 2.10 -5.20 20.00
CA ASP A 273 1.71 -5.58 21.36
C ASP A 273 0.51 -6.52 21.31
N LYS A 274 0.76 -7.82 21.57
CA LYS A 274 -0.28 -8.86 21.61
C LYS A 274 -1.32 -8.65 22.72
N ARG A 275 -1.09 -7.74 23.67
CA ARG A 275 -2.04 -7.36 24.72
C ARG A 275 -2.90 -6.15 24.33
N PHE A 276 -2.66 -5.51 23.19
CA PHE A 276 -3.35 -4.27 22.82
C PHE A 276 -4.88 -4.41 22.79
N LEU A 277 -5.40 -5.49 22.17
CA LEU A 277 -6.83 -5.79 22.18
C LEU A 277 -7.38 -6.02 23.59
N LYS A 278 -6.59 -6.54 24.53
CA LYS A 278 -7.00 -6.67 25.93
C LYS A 278 -7.21 -5.28 26.54
N TYR A 279 -6.31 -4.33 26.29
CA TYR A 279 -6.46 -2.96 26.77
C TYR A 279 -7.71 -2.29 26.19
N MET A 280 -8.00 -2.48 24.91
CA MET A 280 -9.23 -1.97 24.29
C MET A 280 -10.49 -2.54 24.96
N ARG A 281 -10.53 -3.86 25.22
CA ARG A 281 -11.65 -4.51 25.92
C ARG A 281 -11.83 -3.97 27.34
N GLU A 282 -10.74 -3.81 28.08
CA GLU A 282 -10.79 -3.26 29.46
C GLU A 282 -11.33 -1.81 29.50
N ILE A 283 -11.01 -0.99 28.51
CA ILE A 283 -11.57 0.38 28.40
C ILE A 283 -13.06 0.33 28.02
N ALA A 284 -13.43 -0.54 27.07
CA ALA A 284 -14.82 -0.74 26.68
C ALA A 284 -15.69 -1.22 27.85
N ASP A 285 -15.20 -2.16 28.66
CA ASP A 285 -15.88 -2.67 29.87
C ASP A 285 -16.10 -1.57 30.92
N LYS A 286 -15.16 -0.62 31.03
CA LYS A 286 -15.27 0.56 31.89
C LYS A 286 -16.26 1.61 31.35
N LYS A 287 -16.78 1.43 30.13
CA LYS A 287 -17.70 2.35 29.42
C LYS A 287 -17.12 3.77 29.30
N ILE A 288 -15.82 3.87 29.07
CA ILE A 288 -15.17 5.15 28.79
C ILE A 288 -15.23 5.37 27.27
N PRO A 289 -15.72 6.53 26.79
CA PRO A 289 -15.75 6.83 25.35
C PRO A 289 -14.37 6.68 24.71
N SER A 290 -14.31 6.10 23.51
CA SER A 290 -13.05 5.73 22.87
C SER A 290 -12.99 6.09 21.39
N VAL A 291 -11.82 6.52 20.96
CA VAL A 291 -11.50 6.86 19.57
C VAL A 291 -10.29 6.05 19.13
N SER A 292 -10.43 5.29 18.04
CA SER A 292 -9.30 4.66 17.36
C SER A 292 -8.76 5.57 16.26
N LEU A 293 -7.47 5.85 16.30
CA LEU A 293 -6.69 6.47 15.23
C LEU A 293 -5.79 5.39 14.62
N PHE A 294 -6.19 4.87 13.47
CA PHE A 294 -5.54 3.73 12.81
C PHE A 294 -4.60 4.18 11.69
N ILE A 295 -3.35 3.71 11.72
CA ILE A 295 -2.30 4.07 10.78
C ILE A 295 -2.01 2.87 9.88
N SER A 296 -2.20 3.01 8.57
CA SER A 296 -1.88 1.93 7.63
C SER A 296 -1.67 2.46 6.21
N GLY A 297 -0.83 1.79 5.43
CA GLY A 297 -0.67 2.07 4.00
C GLY A 297 -1.80 1.51 3.12
N ARG A 298 -2.73 0.75 3.73
CA ARG A 298 -3.77 -0.03 3.05
C ARG A 298 -4.96 -0.35 3.98
N PRO A 299 -6.14 -0.68 3.43
CA PRO A 299 -7.20 -1.31 4.22
C PRO A 299 -6.77 -2.66 4.79
N LEU A 300 -7.21 -2.97 6.01
CA LEU A 300 -6.94 -4.22 6.72
C LEU A 300 -8.20 -4.70 7.46
N ILE A 301 -8.25 -5.99 7.78
CA ILE A 301 -9.27 -6.52 8.70
C ILE A 301 -8.91 -6.08 10.12
N VAL A 302 -9.77 -5.22 10.65
CA VAL A 302 -9.72 -4.62 12.00
C VAL A 302 -11.12 -4.60 12.64
N ASN A 303 -11.95 -5.59 12.31
CA ASN A 303 -13.36 -5.61 12.70
C ASN A 303 -13.53 -5.61 14.22
N GLU A 304 -12.66 -6.31 14.95
CA GLU A 304 -12.70 -6.34 16.42
C GLU A 304 -12.33 -4.97 17.01
N GLU A 305 -11.30 -4.32 16.50
CA GLU A 305 -10.90 -2.99 16.93
C GLU A 305 -11.98 -1.94 16.63
N ILE A 306 -12.65 -2.02 15.47
CA ILE A 306 -13.79 -1.15 15.14
C ILE A 306 -14.95 -1.38 16.12
N ASN A 307 -15.21 -2.63 16.52
CA ASN A 307 -16.24 -2.93 17.50
C ASN A 307 -15.93 -2.36 18.89
N LEU A 308 -14.67 -2.42 19.29
CA LEU A 308 -14.19 -1.94 20.59
C LEU A 308 -13.98 -0.43 20.66
N SER A 309 -14.27 0.30 19.58
CA SER A 309 -14.12 1.76 19.50
C SER A 309 -15.48 2.43 19.28
N ASP A 310 -15.76 3.53 19.98
CA ASP A 310 -16.96 4.34 19.69
C ASP A 310 -16.79 5.12 18.37
N SER A 311 -15.59 5.66 18.14
CA SER A 311 -15.19 6.26 16.86
C SER A 311 -13.96 5.59 16.27
N PHE A 312 -13.89 5.51 14.95
CA PHE A 312 -12.74 4.95 14.24
C PHE A 312 -12.36 5.86 13.08
N VAL A 313 -11.11 6.31 13.07
CA VAL A 313 -10.54 7.19 12.05
C VAL A 313 -9.36 6.49 11.39
N GLN A 314 -9.44 6.34 10.06
CA GLN A 314 -8.30 5.93 9.26
C GLN A 314 -7.41 7.14 8.98
N LEU A 315 -6.14 7.04 9.36
CA LEU A 315 -5.15 8.10 9.19
C LEU A 315 -4.32 8.00 7.91
N TRP A 316 -4.22 6.82 7.32
CA TRP A 316 -3.24 6.50 6.28
C TRP A 316 -1.80 6.72 6.76
N LEU A 317 -0.99 7.42 5.97
CA LEU A 317 0.37 7.86 6.27
C LEU A 317 0.43 9.39 6.13
N PRO A 318 -0.04 10.17 7.12
CA PRO A 318 -0.31 11.61 7.00
C PRO A 318 0.95 12.50 6.92
N GLY A 319 2.14 11.96 7.17
CA GLY A 319 3.40 12.69 7.04
C GLY A 319 3.65 13.71 8.16
N THR A 320 4.29 14.83 7.81
CA THR A 320 4.95 15.74 8.78
C THR A 320 4.00 16.70 9.52
N ALA A 321 2.85 17.03 8.94
CA ALA A 321 1.94 18.07 9.44
C ALA A 321 0.77 17.48 10.26
N ILE A 322 1.12 16.63 11.22
CA ILE A 322 0.20 15.80 12.00
C ILE A 322 -0.85 16.59 12.78
N GLU A 323 -0.62 17.88 13.04
CA GLU A 323 -1.61 18.77 13.67
C GLU A 323 -2.86 18.99 12.82
N GLY A 324 -2.89 18.53 11.57
CA GLY A 324 -4.11 18.41 10.78
C GLY A 324 -5.10 17.41 11.38
N ILE A 325 -4.64 16.33 12.01
CA ILE A 325 -5.54 15.38 12.69
C ILE A 325 -6.32 16.10 13.80
N THR A 326 -5.60 16.85 14.65
CA THR A 326 -6.19 17.54 15.79
C THR A 326 -6.97 18.80 15.42
N ASP A 327 -6.87 19.27 14.18
CA ASP A 327 -7.79 20.28 13.65
C ASP A 327 -9.19 19.74 13.40
N VAL A 328 -9.31 18.46 13.07
CA VAL A 328 -10.58 17.79 12.74
C VAL A 328 -11.18 17.17 13.99
N ILE A 329 -10.44 16.31 14.70
CA ILE A 329 -11.02 15.48 15.78
C ILE A 329 -11.35 16.25 17.08
N PHE A 330 -11.04 17.55 17.15
CA PHE A 330 -11.31 18.40 18.30
C PHE A 330 -12.15 19.62 17.89
N THR A 331 -13.01 20.06 18.80
CA THR A 331 -13.60 21.41 18.70
C THR A 331 -12.54 22.49 18.99
N ASN A 332 -12.90 23.75 18.80
CA ASN A 332 -12.16 24.86 19.39
C ASN A 332 -12.50 25.03 20.90
N LYS A 333 -11.92 26.06 21.54
CA LYS A 333 -12.19 26.40 22.96
C LYS A 333 -13.65 26.71 23.28
N ASN A 334 -14.42 27.17 22.29
CA ASN A 334 -15.83 27.52 22.43
C ASN A 334 -16.76 26.32 22.14
N ASN A 335 -16.21 25.12 21.94
CA ASN A 335 -16.92 23.92 21.51
C ASN A 335 -17.54 23.99 20.11
N GLU A 336 -16.98 24.84 19.24
CA GLU A 336 -17.38 24.91 17.83
C GLU A 336 -16.48 24.01 16.98
N ILE A 337 -17.06 23.40 15.94
CA ILE A 337 -16.34 22.59 14.96
C ILE A 337 -15.49 23.53 14.10
N ASN A 338 -14.18 23.29 14.04
CA ASN A 338 -13.27 24.10 13.23
C ASN A 338 -13.15 23.56 11.80
N TYR A 339 -12.97 22.25 11.68
CA TYR A 339 -12.95 21.53 10.40
C TYR A 339 -13.75 20.23 10.55
N ASP A 340 -14.47 19.87 9.49
CA ASP A 340 -15.11 18.57 9.36
C ASP A 340 -14.23 17.61 8.53
N PHE A 341 -14.50 16.32 8.64
CA PHE A 341 -13.94 15.31 7.77
C PHE A 341 -14.36 15.54 6.32
N LYS A 342 -13.39 15.42 5.42
CA LYS A 342 -13.64 15.40 3.97
C LYS A 342 -13.15 14.13 3.29
N GLY A 343 -12.24 13.41 3.93
CA GLY A 343 -11.64 12.20 3.38
C GLY A 343 -12.70 11.16 3.07
N LYS A 344 -12.58 10.55 1.89
CA LYS A 344 -13.37 9.40 1.46
C LYS A 344 -12.41 8.28 1.10
N LEU A 345 -12.84 7.04 1.31
CA LEU A 345 -12.08 5.85 0.97
C LEU A 345 -11.81 5.81 -0.54
N SER A 346 -10.54 5.91 -0.94
CA SER A 346 -10.10 5.60 -2.31
C SER A 346 -9.86 4.10 -2.53
N TYR A 347 -9.99 3.29 -1.48
CA TYR A 347 -9.90 1.83 -1.51
C TYR A 347 -11.08 1.24 -0.73
N SER A 348 -11.71 0.19 -1.28
CA SER A 348 -12.74 -0.55 -0.56
C SER A 348 -12.17 -1.17 0.72
N TRP A 349 -12.93 -1.11 1.81
CA TRP A 349 -12.53 -1.71 3.07
C TRP A 349 -13.06 -3.14 3.19
N PRO A 350 -12.20 -4.15 3.41
CA PRO A 350 -12.62 -5.53 3.42
C PRO A 350 -13.49 -5.83 4.64
N LYS A 351 -14.51 -6.66 4.42
CA LYS A 351 -15.38 -7.23 5.47
C LYS A 351 -14.82 -8.53 6.00
N PHE A 352 -14.21 -9.32 5.12
CA PHE A 352 -13.64 -10.63 5.41
C PHE A 352 -12.22 -10.76 4.88
N SER A 353 -11.39 -11.57 5.55
CA SER A 353 -9.97 -11.72 5.22
C SER A 353 -9.65 -12.31 3.86
N TYR A 354 -10.59 -13.03 3.26
CA TYR A 354 -10.43 -13.61 1.93
C TYR A 354 -10.73 -12.61 0.79
N GLN A 355 -11.22 -11.41 1.09
CA GLN A 355 -11.48 -10.36 0.11
C GLN A 355 -10.18 -9.62 -0.27
N THR A 356 -9.22 -10.37 -0.82
CA THR A 356 -7.91 -9.84 -1.26
C THR A 356 -7.98 -9.10 -2.60
N LYS A 357 -9.06 -9.29 -3.37
CA LYS A 357 -9.46 -8.48 -4.52
C LYS A 357 -10.87 -7.95 -4.24
N LEU A 358 -11.00 -6.64 -4.05
CA LEU A 358 -12.25 -6.00 -3.66
C LEU A 358 -12.29 -4.57 -4.22
N ASN A 359 -12.59 -4.47 -5.51
CA ASN A 359 -12.55 -3.20 -6.23
C ASN A 359 -13.96 -2.73 -6.56
N TYR A 360 -14.13 -1.41 -6.59
CA TYR A 360 -15.38 -0.82 -7.04
C TYR A 360 -15.67 -1.23 -8.49
N GLY A 361 -16.86 -1.76 -8.73
CA GLY A 361 -17.26 -2.25 -10.05
C GLY A 361 -17.08 -3.77 -10.24
N ASP A 362 -16.45 -4.48 -9.30
CA ASP A 362 -16.42 -5.95 -9.31
C ASP A 362 -17.86 -6.52 -9.26
N GLU A 363 -18.11 -7.65 -9.93
CA GLU A 363 -19.42 -8.32 -9.92
C GLU A 363 -19.86 -8.70 -8.49
N GLU A 364 -18.93 -9.24 -7.70
CA GLU A 364 -19.10 -9.57 -6.28
C GLU A 364 -18.49 -8.48 -5.39
N TYR A 365 -19.21 -7.38 -5.23
CA TYR A 365 -18.76 -6.24 -4.42
C TYR A 365 -19.49 -6.14 -3.07
N ASP A 366 -18.91 -6.76 -2.04
CA ASP A 366 -19.46 -6.74 -0.66
C ASP A 366 -18.48 -6.23 0.41
N PRO A 367 -18.06 -4.95 0.35
CA PRO A 367 -17.14 -4.37 1.32
C PRO A 367 -17.79 -4.10 2.68
N LEU A 368 -16.97 -3.94 3.73
CA LEU A 368 -17.42 -3.42 5.02
C LEU A 368 -17.72 -1.91 4.94
N PHE A 369 -16.83 -1.20 4.26
CA PHE A 369 -16.99 0.19 3.88
C PHE A 369 -16.66 0.33 2.38
N PRO A 370 -17.62 0.75 1.54
CA PRO A 370 -17.40 0.82 0.11
C PRO A 370 -16.42 1.92 -0.27
N TYR A 371 -15.90 1.84 -1.49
CA TYR A 371 -15.21 2.94 -2.15
C TYR A 371 -16.07 4.21 -2.07
N GLY A 372 -15.44 5.34 -1.80
CA GLY A 372 -16.11 6.62 -1.59
C GLY A 372 -16.76 6.78 -0.21
N PHE A 373 -16.71 5.77 0.67
CA PHE A 373 -17.24 5.90 2.04
C PHE A 373 -16.37 6.82 2.91
N GLY A 374 -17.00 7.55 3.82
CA GLY A 374 -16.33 8.36 4.84
C GLY A 374 -17.36 9.29 5.47
N LEU A 375 -17.51 9.22 6.78
CA LEU A 375 -18.49 10.03 7.50
C LEU A 375 -17.99 11.47 7.67
N THR A 376 -18.94 12.36 7.92
CA THR A 376 -18.79 13.76 8.33
C THR A 376 -19.52 13.95 9.67
N TYR A 377 -19.37 15.10 10.31
CA TYR A 377 -20.13 15.42 11.53
C TYR A 377 -21.61 15.68 11.29
N ALA A 378 -22.04 15.82 10.04
CA ALA A 378 -23.46 15.90 9.69
C ALA A 378 -24.13 14.51 9.56
N ASP A 379 -23.36 13.43 9.50
CA ASP A 379 -23.89 12.08 9.31
C ASP A 379 -24.36 11.46 10.64
N GLU A 380 -25.62 11.07 10.71
CA GLU A 380 -26.19 10.28 11.81
C GLU A 380 -26.10 8.78 11.48
N ASN A 381 -24.89 8.22 11.49
CA ASN A 381 -24.69 6.79 11.21
C ASN A 381 -24.20 6.03 12.45
N TYR A 382 -25.15 5.45 13.17
CA TYR A 382 -24.85 4.49 14.23
C TYR A 382 -24.65 3.11 13.61
N ARG A 383 -23.47 2.53 13.78
CA ARG A 383 -23.22 1.14 13.38
C ARG A 383 -23.24 0.20 14.58
N ASP A 384 -24.03 -0.86 14.44
CA ASP A 384 -24.03 -2.03 15.32
C ASP A 384 -22.71 -2.82 15.22
N SER A 385 -22.59 -3.84 16.08
CA SER A 385 -21.43 -4.73 16.10
C SER A 385 -21.20 -5.41 14.75
N ILE A 386 -20.00 -5.26 14.21
CA ILE A 386 -19.53 -5.89 12.98
C ILE A 386 -19.17 -7.36 13.29
N ASN A 387 -19.42 -8.26 12.34
CA ASN A 387 -19.03 -9.66 12.52
C ASN A 387 -17.49 -9.79 12.57
N ILE A 388 -16.99 -10.43 13.63
CA ILE A 388 -15.57 -10.76 13.83
C ILE A 388 -15.27 -12.24 13.55
N LYS A 389 -16.30 -13.08 13.43
CA LYS A 389 -16.16 -14.50 13.10
C LYS A 389 -16.30 -14.68 11.62
N GLU A 390 -15.23 -15.15 10.99
CA GLU A 390 -15.23 -15.47 9.57
C GLU A 390 -15.43 -16.97 9.39
N THR A 391 -16.47 -17.36 8.67
CA THR A 391 -16.48 -18.66 8.00
C THR A 391 -15.80 -18.44 6.67
N ILE A 392 -14.56 -18.94 6.52
CA ILE A 392 -13.88 -18.88 5.22
C ILE A 392 -14.73 -19.72 4.26
N PRO A 393 -15.26 -19.13 3.17
CA PRO A 393 -15.92 -19.91 2.14
C PRO A 393 -14.90 -20.92 1.65
N GLN A 394 -15.18 -22.21 1.87
CA GLN A 394 -14.39 -23.27 1.27
C GLN A 394 -14.59 -23.06 -0.23
N ARG A 395 -13.55 -22.56 -0.91
CA ARG A 395 -13.57 -22.55 -2.38
C ARG A 395 -13.70 -24.01 -2.75
N ASP A 396 -14.75 -24.35 -3.51
CA ASP A 396 -14.78 -25.62 -4.22
C ASP A 396 -13.43 -25.75 -4.91
N GLU A 397 -12.76 -26.87 -4.63
CA GLU A 397 -11.41 -27.14 -5.08
C GLU A 397 -11.26 -26.80 -6.58
N ILE A 398 -10.40 -25.82 -6.90
CA ILE A 398 -10.06 -25.51 -8.29
C ILE A 398 -8.86 -26.39 -8.66
N THR A 399 -9.15 -27.50 -9.33
CA THR A 399 -8.13 -28.36 -9.94
C THR A 399 -7.48 -27.65 -11.14
N LEU A 400 -6.21 -27.25 -11.00
CA LEU A 400 -5.40 -26.75 -12.11
C LEU A 400 -4.68 -27.92 -12.80
N PHE A 401 -5.08 -28.23 -14.03
CA PHE A 401 -4.40 -29.23 -14.85
C PHE A 401 -3.19 -28.59 -15.56
N LEU A 402 -1.98 -28.84 -15.07
CA LEU A 402 -0.74 -28.58 -15.84
C LEU A 402 -0.42 -29.84 -16.65
N GLY A 403 -0.98 -29.92 -17.85
CA GLY A 403 -0.82 -31.07 -18.73
C GLY A 403 0.64 -31.29 -19.15
N SER A 404 1.19 -32.44 -18.77
CA SER A 404 2.01 -33.25 -19.68
C SER A 404 1.55 -34.70 -19.55
N ALA A 405 1.37 -35.38 -20.68
CA ALA A 405 0.90 -36.76 -20.71
C ALA A 405 1.97 -37.69 -20.13
N TYR A 406 1.78 -38.18 -18.91
CA TYR A 406 2.58 -39.28 -18.36
C TYR A 406 1.73 -40.55 -18.16
N PRO A 407 2.33 -41.75 -18.29
CA PRO A 407 1.61 -43.03 -18.24
C PRO A 407 0.96 -43.31 -16.87
N SER A 408 -0.23 -43.91 -16.91
CA SER A 408 -1.21 -44.07 -15.83
C SER A 408 -0.86 -45.08 -14.71
N TYR A 409 0.41 -45.30 -14.37
CA TYR A 409 0.79 -46.35 -13.41
C TYR A 409 1.80 -45.92 -12.34
N LYS A 410 1.95 -44.61 -12.08
CA LYS A 410 2.88 -44.11 -11.04
C LYS A 410 2.32 -42.95 -10.21
N GLU A 411 1.03 -42.94 -9.94
CA GLU A 411 0.42 -41.95 -9.04
C GLU A 411 0.37 -42.53 -7.61
N ILE A 412 1.01 -41.83 -6.68
CA ILE A 412 1.08 -42.20 -5.26
C ILE A 412 0.55 -41.02 -4.45
N ILE A 413 -0.42 -41.26 -3.58
CA ILE A 413 -0.83 -40.29 -2.57
C ILE A 413 0.07 -40.50 -1.37
N SER A 414 0.63 -39.41 -0.86
CA SER A 414 1.24 -39.42 0.47
C SER A 414 0.36 -38.61 1.43
N TYR A 415 0.05 -39.21 2.58
CA TYR A 415 -0.65 -38.51 3.67
C TYR A 415 -0.09 -38.98 5.01
N TYR A 416 -0.18 -38.12 6.03
CA TYR A 416 0.26 -38.44 7.38
C TYR A 416 -0.91 -39.07 8.15
N ASP A 417 -0.76 -40.33 8.58
CA ASP A 417 -1.77 -41.03 9.39
C ASP A 417 -1.53 -40.70 10.87
N SER A 418 -2.42 -39.91 11.47
CA SER A 418 -2.30 -39.47 12.86
C SER A 418 -2.45 -40.59 13.88
N ASP A 419 -3.16 -41.67 13.54
CA ASP A 419 -3.36 -42.80 14.45
C ASP A 419 -2.13 -43.72 14.49
N LYS A 420 -1.42 -43.81 13.37
CA LYS A 420 -0.18 -44.59 13.24
C LYS A 420 1.10 -43.77 13.43
N ASN A 421 0.97 -42.44 13.46
CA ASN A 421 2.07 -41.49 13.58
C ASN A 421 3.17 -41.67 12.50
N GLU A 422 2.76 -42.00 11.28
CA GLU A 422 3.65 -42.29 10.15
C GLU A 422 3.13 -41.72 8.83
N GLN A 423 4.04 -41.54 7.86
CA GLN A 423 3.69 -41.14 6.49
C GLN A 423 3.29 -42.37 5.67
N ILE A 424 2.06 -42.40 5.18
CA ILE A 424 1.53 -43.48 4.34
C ILE A 424 1.68 -43.10 2.86
N TYR A 425 2.03 -44.08 2.03
CA TYR A 425 2.09 -43.96 0.57
C TYR A 425 1.16 -45.01 -0.05
N GLU A 426 0.10 -44.57 -0.74
CA GLU A 426 -0.85 -45.48 -1.39
C GLU A 426 -0.87 -45.26 -2.90
N GLY A 427 -0.75 -46.36 -3.66
CA GLY A 427 -0.86 -46.34 -5.12
C GLY A 427 -2.31 -46.27 -5.58
N ILE A 428 -2.63 -45.34 -6.46
CA ILE A 428 -3.98 -45.20 -7.02
C ILE A 428 -4.10 -46.07 -8.28
N SER A 429 -5.06 -47.00 -8.31
CA SER A 429 -5.35 -47.86 -9.46
C SER A 429 -6.81 -47.78 -9.96
N ALA A 430 -7.64 -46.95 -9.33
CA ALA A 430 -9.06 -46.84 -9.63
C ALA A 430 -9.46 -45.40 -9.98
N ASP A 431 -10.47 -45.24 -10.84
CA ASP A 431 -11.01 -43.94 -11.25
C ASP A 431 -11.74 -43.23 -10.10
N ILE A 432 -12.09 -43.93 -9.02
CA ILE A 432 -12.57 -43.33 -7.79
C ILE A 432 -11.78 -43.96 -6.64
N TYR A 433 -10.98 -43.16 -5.97
CA TYR A 433 -10.28 -43.54 -4.75
C TYR A 433 -10.92 -42.84 -3.56
N LYS A 434 -11.30 -43.62 -2.54
CA LYS A 434 -11.93 -43.12 -1.33
C LYS A 434 -11.16 -43.64 -0.12
N ASN A 435 -10.66 -42.71 0.70
CA ASN A 435 -10.06 -43.02 1.99
C ASN A 435 -10.90 -42.36 3.08
N GLU A 436 -11.76 -43.16 3.73
CA GLU A 436 -12.72 -42.68 4.72
C GLU A 436 -12.06 -42.17 6.00
N LYS A 437 -10.84 -42.60 6.32
CA LYS A 437 -10.11 -42.17 7.51
C LYS A 437 -9.45 -40.81 7.34
N ALA A 438 -8.90 -40.55 6.15
CA ALA A 438 -8.31 -39.26 5.82
C ALA A 438 -9.34 -38.23 5.32
N GLY A 439 -10.60 -38.64 5.12
CA GLY A 439 -11.64 -37.78 4.55
C GLY A 439 -11.41 -37.45 3.07
N ILE A 440 -10.62 -38.26 2.36
CA ILE A 440 -10.19 -37.99 0.98
C ILE A 440 -11.09 -38.76 0.02
N LEU A 441 -11.66 -38.06 -0.96
CA LEU A 441 -12.32 -38.64 -2.13
C LEU A 441 -11.66 -38.05 -3.38
N ILE A 442 -11.06 -38.90 -4.20
CA ILE A 442 -10.44 -38.53 -5.47
C ILE A 442 -11.23 -39.22 -6.57
N SER A 443 -11.78 -38.45 -7.50
CA SER A 443 -12.43 -38.96 -8.70
C SER A 443 -11.65 -38.53 -9.94
N LYS A 444 -11.44 -39.48 -10.85
CA LYS A 444 -10.76 -39.32 -12.12
C LYS A 444 -11.80 -39.27 -13.22
N PHE A 445 -11.78 -38.21 -14.00
CA PHE A 445 -12.60 -38.08 -15.20
C PHE A 445 -11.69 -38.08 -16.44
N ASP A 446 -11.74 -39.15 -17.21
CA ASP A 446 -11.00 -39.30 -18.47
C ASP A 446 -11.95 -39.03 -19.65
N TYR A 447 -11.91 -37.80 -20.19
CA TYR A 447 -12.81 -37.39 -21.28
C TYR A 447 -12.57 -38.17 -22.59
N LYS A 448 -11.47 -38.91 -22.72
CA LYS A 448 -11.16 -39.72 -23.92
C LYS A 448 -11.71 -41.15 -23.87
N LYS A 449 -12.39 -41.53 -22.79
CA LYS A 449 -13.03 -42.86 -22.63
C LYS A 449 -14.55 -42.87 -22.91
N GLN A 450 -15.11 -41.82 -23.50
CA GLN A 450 -16.48 -41.82 -24.04
C GLN A 450 -16.47 -41.77 -25.56
#